data_AF-A0AA86RMC1-F1
#
_entry.id   AF-A0AA86RMC1-F1
#
_cell.length_a   1.000
_cell.length_b   1.000
_cell.length_c   1.000
_cell.angle_alpha   90.00
_cell.angle_beta   90.00
_cell.angle_gamma   90.00
#
_symmetry.space_group_name_H-M   'P 1'
#
loop_
_entity.id
_entity.type
_entity.pdbx_description
1 polymer ?
#
loop_
_entity_poly.entity_id
_entity_poly.type
_entity_poly.pdbx_seq_one_letter_code
_entity_poly.pdbx_strand_id
1 'polypeptide(L)'
;MEINRPDGRSPNQMRPLACSCSVLHRAHGSSSWAQGETKVLAAVYGPKAGTKKNENPEKASIEVIWKPKTGQIGKVEKEYEMILKKTLESICIRSVYPNTTTSVIVQVVHDDGALLPCAINAACAALVDTGIPLKHLAVAICCSVTDSGYIILDPTKDEEEKMKAFAYLVFPNAIVSVLPESSLQVGSEPMAHGIMTSVTRGAMSAGDYLHCLERGRAASTRLSEFLRKNVGLKSTTEKCHPSGRVKGEKVSSGHCHEEDDLCCVPGKIYPTYTCSPPVYSHTKAYLTLTSFEKGGDGNGPSKCDNQYHSDHTPVVALSTGWFKHKRMCLHNITISGNDRTVVAMVVDECDSSRGCDRHNGYQPPCANNIVDASMAVWKALGIPMSQWGGMDITWSHA
;
A
#
# COMPACT_ATOMS: atom_id res chain seq x y z
N MET A 1 13.74 7.01 -43.82
CA MET A 1 14.88 6.12 -43.49
C MET A 1 14.55 5.43 -42.19
N GLU A 2 14.55 4.09 -42.18
CA GLU A 2 14.35 3.32 -40.96
C GLU A 2 15.56 3.55 -40.05
N ILE A 3 15.32 4.13 -38.88
CA ILE A 3 16.35 4.24 -37.84
C ILE A 3 16.50 2.83 -37.28
N ASN A 4 17.59 2.18 -37.62
CA ASN A 4 17.88 0.85 -37.13
C ASN A 4 18.48 0.99 -35.73
N ARG A 5 17.61 0.87 -34.70
CA ARG A 5 18.04 0.84 -33.31
C ARG A 5 18.88 -0.42 -33.07
N PRO A 6 19.91 -0.37 -32.22
CA PRO A 6 20.79 -1.53 -31.99
C PRO A 6 20.03 -2.77 -31.49
N ASP A 7 18.87 -2.59 -30.86
CA ASP A 7 18.01 -3.63 -30.34
C ASP A 7 16.79 -3.97 -31.22
N GLY A 8 16.68 -3.37 -32.42
CA GLY A 8 15.59 -3.61 -33.36
C GLY A 8 14.22 -3.04 -32.96
N ARG A 9 14.14 -2.22 -31.91
CA ARG A 9 12.87 -1.58 -31.51
C ARG A 9 12.40 -0.54 -32.53
N SER A 10 11.10 -0.31 -32.59
CA SER A 10 10.58 0.88 -33.29
C SER A 10 10.86 2.17 -32.50
N PRO A 11 10.82 3.36 -33.14
CA PRO A 11 11.09 4.63 -32.45
C PRO A 11 10.18 4.92 -31.25
N ASN A 12 8.93 4.43 -31.29
CA ASN A 12 7.95 4.68 -30.22
C ASN A 12 7.81 3.51 -29.23
N GLN A 13 8.68 2.51 -29.32
CA GLN A 13 8.62 1.31 -28.50
C GLN A 13 9.56 1.40 -27.30
N MET A 14 8.96 1.29 -26.11
CA MET A 14 9.66 1.18 -24.83
C MET A 14 10.37 -0.18 -24.71
N ARG A 15 11.40 -0.26 -23.87
CA ARG A 15 12.00 -1.54 -23.45
C ARG A 15 11.00 -2.37 -22.63
N PRO A 16 11.22 -3.69 -22.53
CA PRO A 16 10.43 -4.53 -21.62
C PRO A 16 10.43 -3.96 -20.20
N LEU A 17 9.23 -3.83 -19.63
CA LEU A 17 9.03 -3.32 -18.28
C LEU A 17 8.88 -4.48 -17.30
N ALA A 18 9.54 -4.40 -16.15
CA ALA A 18 9.30 -5.30 -15.02
C ALA A 18 9.18 -4.49 -13.74
N CYS A 19 8.20 -4.84 -12.90
CA CYS A 19 8.00 -4.21 -11.60
C CYS A 19 7.65 -5.27 -10.57
N SER A 20 8.20 -5.14 -9.38
CA SER A 20 7.83 -5.94 -8.21
C SER A 20 7.75 -5.01 -7.01
N CYS A 21 6.61 -4.99 -6.32
CA CYS A 21 6.40 -4.22 -5.10
C CYS A 21 6.68 -5.07 -3.86
N SER A 22 6.81 -4.46 -2.68
CA SER A 22 7.00 -5.15 -1.40
C SER A 22 8.20 -6.11 -1.38
N VAL A 23 9.30 -5.76 -2.08
CA VAL A 23 10.52 -6.58 -2.20
C VAL A 23 11.35 -6.59 -0.92
N LEU A 24 11.30 -5.51 -0.13
CA LEU A 24 12.06 -5.33 1.10
C LEU A 24 11.19 -5.53 2.33
N HIS A 25 11.55 -6.50 3.19
CA HIS A 25 10.78 -6.82 4.40
C HIS A 25 10.78 -5.76 5.50
N ARG A 26 11.80 -4.88 5.54
CA ARG A 26 11.96 -3.87 6.59
C ARG A 26 11.47 -2.47 6.17
N ALA A 27 11.23 -2.25 4.88
CA ALA A 27 10.68 -0.99 4.40
C ALA A 27 9.16 -1.02 4.53
N HIS A 28 8.52 0.13 4.79
CA HIS A 28 7.06 0.20 4.83
C HIS A 28 6.46 0.01 3.42
N GLY A 29 7.17 0.45 2.39
CA GLY A 29 6.92 0.05 1.02
C GLY A 29 8.21 0.06 0.21
N SER A 30 8.23 -0.74 -0.85
CA SER A 30 9.39 -0.87 -1.72
C SER A 30 8.99 -1.29 -3.12
N SER A 31 9.83 -0.99 -4.09
CA SER A 31 9.63 -1.44 -5.46
C SER A 31 10.97 -1.70 -6.14
N SER A 32 11.05 -2.81 -6.86
CA SER A 32 12.07 -3.05 -7.88
C SER A 32 11.45 -2.72 -9.22
N TRP A 33 12.06 -1.81 -9.96
CA TRP A 33 11.63 -1.43 -11.31
C TRP A 33 12.76 -1.68 -12.31
N ALA A 34 12.41 -2.22 -13.47
CA ALA A 34 13.34 -2.40 -14.58
C ALA A 34 12.71 -1.97 -15.91
N GLN A 35 13.51 -1.30 -16.73
CA GLN A 35 13.21 -0.95 -18.12
C GLN A 35 14.35 -1.47 -18.98
N GLY A 36 14.17 -2.67 -19.55
CA GLY A 36 15.28 -3.45 -20.11
C GLY A 36 16.34 -3.73 -19.03
N GLU A 37 17.59 -3.38 -19.31
CA GLU A 37 18.71 -3.60 -18.39
C GLU A 37 18.85 -2.52 -17.32
N THR A 38 18.21 -1.35 -17.47
CA THR A 38 18.19 -0.32 -16.42
C THR A 38 17.30 -0.80 -15.28
N LYS A 39 17.91 -1.00 -14.10
CA LYS A 39 17.22 -1.53 -12.91
C LYS A 39 17.50 -0.68 -11.68
N VAL A 40 16.43 -0.34 -10.97
CA VAL A 40 16.45 0.51 -9.78
C VAL A 40 15.59 -0.11 -8.68
N LEU A 41 16.04 -0.01 -7.44
CA LEU A 41 15.31 -0.42 -6.25
C LEU A 41 14.96 0.83 -5.43
N ALA A 42 13.68 1.07 -5.18
CA ALA A 42 13.20 2.13 -4.31
C ALA A 42 12.66 1.56 -2.99
N ALA A 43 12.95 2.23 -1.88
CA ALA A 43 12.49 1.90 -0.55
C ALA A 43 11.93 3.14 0.13
N VAL A 44 10.78 3.00 0.80
CA VAL A 44 10.10 4.10 1.48
C VAL A 44 9.97 3.76 2.96
N TYR A 45 10.37 4.72 3.80
CA TYR A 45 10.33 4.65 5.24
C TYR A 45 9.58 5.86 5.78
N GLY A 46 8.34 5.66 6.17
CA GLY A 46 7.52 6.71 6.75
C GLY A 46 6.04 6.38 6.67
N PRO A 47 5.17 7.29 7.14
CA PRO A 47 5.51 8.56 7.76
C PRO A 47 6.06 8.39 9.20
N LYS A 48 7.23 8.95 9.50
CA LYS A 48 7.82 8.96 10.85
C LYS A 48 7.49 10.28 11.55
N ALA A 49 7.21 10.25 12.85
CA ALA A 49 6.94 11.47 13.60
C ALA A 49 8.17 12.40 13.66
N GLY A 50 7.92 13.70 13.51
CA GLY A 50 8.93 14.76 13.54
C GLY A 50 9.41 15.19 12.16
N THR A 51 9.54 16.51 11.99
CA THR A 51 10.20 17.14 10.84
C THR A 51 11.59 17.62 11.22
N LYS A 52 12.47 17.79 10.22
CA LYS A 52 13.79 18.39 10.46
C LYS A 52 13.63 19.85 10.88
N LYS A 53 14.59 20.37 11.66
CA LYS A 53 14.58 21.74 12.23
C LYS A 53 14.36 22.89 11.22
N ASN A 54 14.56 22.64 9.92
CA ASN A 54 14.44 23.64 8.85
C ASN A 54 13.26 23.37 7.88
N GLU A 55 12.36 22.46 8.21
CA GLU A 55 11.21 22.11 7.37
C GLU A 55 9.90 22.54 8.03
N ASN A 56 8.91 22.92 7.21
CA ASN A 56 7.64 23.42 7.70
C ASN A 56 6.88 22.30 8.45
N PRO A 57 6.61 22.45 9.77
CA PRO A 57 5.91 21.44 10.57
C PRO A 57 4.44 21.25 10.17
N GLU A 58 3.82 22.20 9.47
CA GLU A 58 2.43 22.11 9.00
C GLU A 58 2.25 21.13 7.83
N LYS A 59 3.35 20.66 7.22
CA LYS A 59 3.33 19.76 6.06
C LYS A 59 4.23 18.56 6.31
N ALA A 60 3.82 17.40 5.77
CA ALA A 60 4.71 16.25 5.67
C ALA A 60 5.98 16.63 4.91
N SER A 61 7.13 16.16 5.38
CA SER A 61 8.43 16.39 4.77
C SER A 61 8.90 15.15 4.02
N ILE A 62 9.48 15.36 2.84
CA ILE A 62 9.97 14.27 1.99
C ILE A 62 11.48 14.40 1.88
N GLU A 63 12.16 13.35 2.30
CA GLU A 63 13.58 13.18 2.14
C GLU A 63 13.82 12.17 1.02
N VAL A 64 14.73 12.50 0.11
CA VAL A 64 15.18 11.58 -0.94
C VAL A 64 16.67 11.35 -0.78
N ILE A 65 17.09 10.10 -0.84
CA ILE A 65 18.49 9.69 -0.79
C ILE A 65 18.78 8.86 -2.03
N TRP A 66 19.68 9.36 -2.88
CA TRP A 66 20.14 8.65 -4.06
C TRP A 66 21.41 7.86 -3.76
N LYS A 67 21.39 6.56 -4.03
CA LYS A 67 22.54 5.67 -3.90
C LYS A 67 23.00 5.17 -5.27
N PRO A 68 24.24 5.51 -5.70
CA PRO A 68 24.80 5.00 -6.94
C PRO A 68 24.98 3.48 -6.90
N LYS A 69 25.24 2.88 -8.05
CA LYS A 69 25.63 1.46 -8.14
C LYS A 69 26.87 1.14 -7.31
N THR A 70 27.87 2.02 -7.37
CA THR A 70 29.14 1.89 -6.64
C THR A 70 29.68 3.26 -6.25
N GLY A 71 30.30 3.36 -5.08
CA GLY A 71 31.02 4.58 -4.65
C GLY A 71 30.11 5.64 -4.01
N GLN A 72 30.59 6.89 -4.04
CA GLN A 72 29.88 8.06 -3.51
C GLN A 72 29.08 8.76 -4.61
N ILE A 73 28.05 9.49 -4.20
CA ILE A 73 27.15 10.20 -5.11
C ILE A 73 27.90 11.25 -5.95
N GLY A 74 27.73 11.19 -7.27
CA GLY A 74 28.29 12.17 -8.21
C GLY A 74 27.48 13.46 -8.30
N LYS A 75 28.00 14.47 -9.02
CA LYS A 75 27.29 15.75 -9.24
C LYS A 75 25.96 15.57 -9.99
N VAL A 76 25.96 14.74 -11.04
CA VAL A 76 24.77 14.46 -11.86
C VAL A 76 23.70 13.72 -11.05
N GLU A 77 24.12 12.72 -10.26
CA GLU A 77 23.21 11.96 -9.39
C GLU A 77 22.62 12.83 -8.28
N LYS A 78 23.39 13.79 -7.76
CA LYS A 78 22.88 14.78 -6.80
C LYS A 78 21.82 15.68 -7.44
N GLU A 79 21.94 15.97 -8.73
CA GLU A 79 20.88 16.67 -9.48
C GLU A 79 19.63 15.78 -9.62
N TYR A 80 19.80 14.49 -9.93
CA TYR A 80 18.71 13.51 -9.99
C TYR A 80 17.99 13.38 -8.64
N GLU A 81 18.72 13.37 -7.54
CA GLU A 81 18.16 13.39 -6.18
C GLU A 81 17.27 14.61 -5.95
N MET A 82 17.72 15.80 -6.35
CA MET A 82 16.93 17.04 -6.22
C MET A 82 15.69 17.06 -7.11
N ILE A 83 15.82 16.60 -8.36
CA ILE A 83 14.69 16.50 -9.29
C ILE A 83 13.66 15.53 -8.73
N LEU A 84 14.09 14.33 -8.32
CA LEU A 84 13.22 13.34 -7.72
C LEU A 84 12.52 13.89 -6.48
N LYS A 85 13.25 14.54 -5.56
CA LYS A 85 12.65 15.18 -4.38
C LYS A 85 11.52 16.14 -4.76
N LYS A 86 11.77 17.06 -5.69
CA LYS A 86 10.76 18.03 -6.15
C LYS A 86 9.55 17.35 -6.81
N THR A 87 9.78 16.31 -7.63
CA THR A 87 8.70 15.55 -8.26
C THR A 87 7.84 14.83 -7.21
N LEU A 88 8.47 14.19 -6.20
CA LEU A 88 7.74 13.50 -5.13
C LEU A 88 6.96 14.47 -4.22
N GLU A 89 7.53 15.64 -3.90
CA GLU A 89 6.84 16.69 -3.15
C GLU A 89 5.61 17.24 -3.87
N SER A 90 5.60 17.21 -5.21
CA SER A 90 4.49 17.65 -6.03
C SER A 90 3.33 16.65 -6.02
N ILE A 91 3.63 15.34 -6.11
CA ILE A 91 2.61 14.27 -6.12
C ILE A 91 2.03 13.96 -4.74
N CYS A 92 2.80 14.07 -3.66
CA CYS A 92 2.32 13.68 -2.33
C CYS A 92 1.33 14.70 -1.75
N ILE A 93 0.26 14.22 -1.10
CA ILE A 93 -0.68 15.08 -0.36
C ILE A 93 -0.12 15.32 1.04
N ARG A 94 0.68 16.39 1.16
CA ARG A 94 1.47 16.69 2.36
C ARG A 94 0.65 17.21 3.56
N SER A 95 -0.63 17.48 3.39
CA SER A 95 -1.53 17.95 4.45
C SER A 95 -2.14 16.83 5.30
N VAL A 96 -2.06 15.57 4.85
CA VAL A 96 -2.69 14.44 5.57
C VAL A 96 -1.92 14.05 6.83
N TYR A 97 -0.59 14.13 6.79
CA TYR A 97 0.30 13.76 7.90
C TYR A 97 1.24 14.92 8.25
N PRO A 98 0.75 16.01 8.89
CA PRO A 98 1.61 17.11 9.30
C PRO A 98 2.64 16.65 10.33
N ASN A 99 3.75 17.37 10.45
CA ASN A 99 4.86 17.06 11.34
C ASN A 99 5.39 15.62 11.20
N THR A 100 5.42 15.08 9.99
CA THR A 100 6.01 13.77 9.70
C THR A 100 7.08 13.86 8.62
N THR A 101 8.01 12.92 8.65
CA THR A 101 9.03 12.75 7.61
C THR A 101 8.88 11.39 6.93
N THR A 102 8.85 11.42 5.60
CA THR A 102 8.94 10.22 4.76
C THR A 102 10.29 10.22 4.03
N SER A 103 11.10 9.20 4.28
CA SER A 103 12.38 9.01 3.61
C SER A 103 12.24 8.02 2.46
N VAL A 104 12.61 8.43 1.26
CA VAL A 104 12.63 7.63 0.03
C VAL A 104 14.08 7.39 -0.38
N ILE A 105 14.50 6.14 -0.41
CA ILE A 105 15.85 5.74 -0.77
C ILE A 105 15.79 5.05 -2.13
N VAL A 106 16.60 5.53 -3.07
CA VAL A 106 16.73 4.96 -4.41
C VAL A 106 18.12 4.35 -4.55
N GLN A 107 18.19 3.06 -4.82
CA GLN A 107 19.42 2.32 -5.09
C GLN A 107 19.47 1.94 -6.56
N VAL A 108 20.46 2.44 -7.27
CA VAL A 108 20.74 2.02 -8.65
C VAL A 108 21.37 0.63 -8.63
N VAL A 109 20.77 -0.32 -9.36
CA VAL A 109 21.30 -1.70 -9.49
C VAL A 109 22.09 -1.82 -10.79
N HIS A 110 21.51 -1.31 -11.88
CA HIS A 110 22.12 -1.30 -13.19
C HIS A 110 21.63 -0.08 -13.98
N ASP A 111 22.51 0.52 -14.78
CA ASP A 111 22.26 1.72 -15.57
C ASP A 111 22.62 1.47 -17.03
N ASP A 112 21.58 1.32 -17.86
CA ASP A 112 21.61 1.25 -19.32
C ASP A 112 20.79 2.41 -19.92
N GLY A 113 20.84 3.61 -19.32
CA GLY A 113 20.13 4.79 -19.82
C GLY A 113 18.68 4.92 -19.34
N ALA A 114 18.14 6.13 -19.48
CA ALA A 114 16.85 6.57 -18.92
C ALA A 114 16.75 6.37 -17.39
N LEU A 115 17.87 6.52 -16.68
CA LEU A 115 17.99 6.20 -15.25
C LEU A 115 17.04 7.02 -14.35
N LEU A 116 16.96 8.34 -14.58
CA LEU A 116 16.10 9.22 -13.77
C LEU A 116 14.61 8.89 -13.95
N PRO A 117 14.06 8.74 -15.17
CA PRO A 117 12.69 8.25 -15.35
C PRO A 117 12.42 6.90 -14.70
N CYS A 118 13.34 5.94 -14.82
CA CYS A 118 13.24 4.65 -14.16
C CYS A 118 13.14 4.79 -12.64
N ALA A 119 13.96 5.66 -12.03
CA ALA A 119 13.92 5.94 -10.60
C ALA A 119 12.64 6.64 -10.13
N ILE A 120 12.10 7.58 -10.92
CA ILE A 120 10.82 8.24 -10.61
C ILE A 120 9.67 7.23 -10.62
N ASN A 121 9.61 6.35 -11.63
CA ASN A 121 8.61 5.31 -11.72
C ASN A 121 8.71 4.32 -10.53
N ALA A 122 9.93 3.92 -10.17
CA ALA A 122 10.19 3.09 -8.99
C ALA A 122 9.72 3.77 -7.70
N ALA A 123 10.13 5.02 -7.47
CA ALA A 123 9.75 5.77 -6.27
C ALA A 123 8.22 5.95 -6.17
N CYS A 124 7.55 6.26 -7.28
CA CYS A 124 6.09 6.35 -7.32
C CYS A 124 5.44 5.00 -6.94
N ALA A 125 5.92 3.89 -7.52
CA ALA A 125 5.45 2.55 -7.16
C ALA A 125 5.64 2.23 -5.67
N ALA A 126 6.78 2.59 -5.08
CA ALA A 126 7.07 2.33 -3.68
C ALA A 126 6.23 3.20 -2.72
N LEU A 127 5.91 4.45 -3.10
CA LEU A 127 5.02 5.31 -2.33
C LEU A 127 3.60 4.77 -2.28
N VAL A 128 3.11 4.23 -3.39
CA VAL A 128 1.79 3.59 -3.46
C VAL A 128 1.79 2.29 -2.64
N ASP A 129 2.84 1.48 -2.73
CA ASP A 129 2.99 0.24 -1.92
C ASP A 129 2.96 0.54 -0.40
N THR A 130 3.53 1.68 0.00
CA THR A 130 3.49 2.18 1.40
C THR A 130 2.10 2.68 1.81
N GLY A 131 1.25 3.07 0.86
CA GLY A 131 -0.05 3.68 1.13
C GLY A 131 0.03 5.17 1.48
N ILE A 132 1.08 5.88 1.06
CA ILE A 132 1.18 7.33 1.24
C ILE A 132 0.19 8.03 0.29
N PRO A 133 -0.69 8.94 0.77
CA PRO A 133 -1.63 9.64 -0.07
C PRO A 133 -0.95 10.47 -1.18
N LEU A 134 -1.30 10.18 -2.43
CA LEU A 134 -0.84 10.89 -3.63
C LEU A 134 -2.01 11.60 -4.30
N LYS A 135 -1.77 12.78 -4.88
CA LYS A 135 -2.74 13.50 -5.72
C LYS A 135 -3.06 12.73 -7.00
N HIS A 136 -2.02 12.16 -7.59
CA HIS A 136 -2.05 11.33 -8.79
C HIS A 136 -0.75 10.52 -8.87
N LEU A 137 -0.73 9.49 -9.70
CA LEU A 137 0.51 8.77 -10.01
C LEU A 137 1.41 9.66 -10.89
N ALA A 138 2.72 9.42 -10.83
CA ALA A 138 3.69 10.02 -11.74
C ALA A 138 4.23 8.93 -12.67
N VAL A 139 4.23 9.23 -13.97
CA VAL A 139 4.83 8.37 -14.99
C VAL A 139 5.89 9.17 -15.75
N ALA A 140 7.12 8.68 -15.69
CA ALA A 140 8.27 9.30 -16.31
C ALA A 140 8.75 8.52 -17.52
N ILE A 141 9.10 9.24 -18.59
CA ILE A 141 9.62 8.70 -19.85
C ILE A 141 10.82 9.54 -20.28
N CYS A 142 11.82 8.90 -20.89
CA CYS A 142 12.90 9.57 -21.61
C CYS A 142 12.59 9.58 -23.12
N CYS A 143 12.71 10.75 -23.74
CA CYS A 143 12.68 10.92 -25.19
C CYS A 143 14.06 11.41 -25.63
N SER A 144 14.62 10.90 -26.72
CA SER A 144 15.84 11.43 -27.32
C SER A 144 15.62 11.82 -28.77
N VAL A 145 16.41 12.80 -29.21
CA VAL A 145 16.35 13.40 -30.55
C VAL A 145 17.66 13.09 -31.26
N THR A 146 17.56 12.46 -32.44
CA THR A 146 18.71 12.20 -33.31
C THR A 146 19.22 13.48 -33.96
N ASP A 147 20.43 13.44 -34.51
CA ASP A 147 20.97 14.55 -35.31
C ASP A 147 20.10 14.89 -36.53
N SER A 148 19.38 13.91 -37.05
CA SER A 148 18.42 14.03 -38.15
C SER A 148 17.04 14.57 -37.72
N GLY A 149 16.85 14.89 -36.43
CA GLY A 149 15.59 15.45 -35.90
C GLY A 149 14.49 14.40 -35.64
N TYR A 150 14.82 13.11 -35.68
CA TYR A 150 13.87 12.05 -35.35
C TYR A 150 13.88 11.76 -33.86
N ILE A 151 12.71 11.41 -33.33
CA ILE A 151 12.53 11.16 -31.90
C ILE A 151 12.41 9.67 -31.64
N ILE A 152 13.14 9.18 -30.65
CA ILE A 152 13.00 7.84 -30.09
C ILE A 152 12.63 7.90 -28.62
N LEU A 153 11.85 6.92 -28.18
CA LEU A 153 11.45 6.74 -26.79
C LEU A 153 12.33 5.70 -26.10
N ASP A 154 12.60 5.95 -24.83
CA ASP A 154 13.35 5.07 -23.93
C ASP A 154 14.69 4.62 -24.54
N PRO A 155 15.63 5.58 -24.70
CA PRO A 155 16.95 5.29 -25.22
C PRO A 155 17.75 4.40 -24.26
N THR A 156 18.56 3.52 -24.84
CA THR A 156 19.66 2.83 -24.16
C THR A 156 20.81 3.81 -23.85
N LYS A 157 21.77 3.41 -23.04
CA LYS A 157 22.92 4.26 -22.72
C LYS A 157 23.73 4.65 -23.96
N ASP A 158 23.95 3.67 -24.83
CA ASP A 158 24.62 3.88 -26.12
C ASP A 158 23.86 4.86 -27.02
N GLU A 159 22.53 4.86 -26.96
CA GLU A 159 21.70 5.84 -27.65
C GLU A 159 21.83 7.22 -26.97
N GLU A 160 21.75 7.33 -25.65
CA GLU A 160 21.90 8.61 -24.93
C GLU A 160 23.23 9.32 -25.23
N GLU A 161 24.33 8.57 -25.37
CA GLU A 161 25.66 9.12 -25.67
C GLU A 161 25.81 9.62 -27.11
N LYS A 162 25.08 9.04 -28.07
CA LYS A 162 25.17 9.39 -29.50
C LYS A 162 24.19 10.47 -29.93
N MET A 163 23.21 10.80 -29.09
CA MET A 163 22.08 11.64 -29.47
C MET A 163 22.33 13.11 -29.18
N LYS A 164 21.79 13.97 -30.06
CA LYS A 164 21.93 15.43 -29.97
C LYS A 164 21.37 16.00 -28.67
N ALA A 165 20.22 15.47 -28.25
CA ALA A 165 19.50 15.94 -27.08
C ALA A 165 18.55 14.87 -26.55
N PHE A 166 18.21 14.97 -25.27
CA PHE A 166 17.17 14.16 -24.66
C PHE A 166 16.36 14.94 -23.62
N ALA A 167 15.15 14.48 -23.37
CA ALA A 167 14.17 15.08 -22.48
C ALA A 167 13.61 14.00 -21.54
N TYR A 168 13.75 14.22 -20.24
CA TYR A 168 13.03 13.49 -19.21
C TYR A 168 11.69 14.19 -18.99
N LEU A 169 10.60 13.48 -19.23
CA LEU A 169 9.24 14.01 -19.16
C LEU A 169 8.46 13.23 -18.11
N VAL A 170 7.88 13.93 -17.14
CA VAL A 170 7.06 13.35 -16.08
C VAL A 170 5.62 13.81 -16.24
N PHE A 171 4.73 12.86 -16.50
CA PHE A 171 3.31 13.12 -16.70
C PHE A 171 2.51 12.74 -15.44
N PRO A 172 1.51 13.55 -15.06
CA PRO A 172 0.56 13.17 -14.04
C PRO A 172 -0.39 12.12 -14.64
N ASN A 173 -0.62 11.05 -13.90
CA ASN A 173 -1.59 10.03 -14.25
C ASN A 173 -2.74 10.08 -13.25
N ALA A 174 -3.67 11.01 -13.49
CA ALA A 174 -4.90 11.14 -12.72
C ALA A 174 -5.91 10.07 -13.17
N ILE A 175 -6.62 9.48 -12.20
CA ILE A 175 -7.80 8.69 -12.50
C ILE A 175 -8.86 9.70 -12.97
N VAL A 176 -9.46 9.49 -14.13
CA VAL A 176 -10.74 10.14 -14.45
C VAL A 176 -11.71 9.64 -13.38
N SER A 177 -11.91 10.44 -12.34
CA SER A 177 -12.87 10.14 -11.29
C SER A 177 -14.22 9.89 -11.94
N VAL A 178 -14.77 8.72 -11.69
CA VAL A 178 -16.18 8.38 -11.94
C VAL A 178 -17.04 9.20 -10.98
N LEU A 179 -17.12 10.50 -11.23
CA LEU A 179 -18.16 11.37 -10.69
C LEU A 179 -19.20 11.54 -11.80
N PRO A 180 -20.51 11.44 -11.50
CA PRO A 180 -21.54 11.73 -12.49
C PRO A 180 -21.36 13.16 -13.00
N GLU A 181 -21.53 13.35 -14.31
CA GLU A 181 -21.51 14.64 -15.00
C GLU A 181 -22.64 15.57 -14.52
N SER A 182 -22.57 16.05 -13.29
CA SER A 182 -23.54 17.02 -12.77
C SER A 182 -23.00 17.82 -11.58
N SER A 183 -21.80 18.39 -11.70
CA SER A 183 -21.37 19.54 -10.87
C SER A 183 -19.99 20.07 -11.28
N LEU A 184 -19.88 20.60 -12.50
CA LEU A 184 -18.76 21.48 -12.86
C LEU A 184 -19.31 22.78 -13.44
N GLN A 185 -19.59 23.74 -12.57
CA GLN A 185 -19.40 25.14 -12.90
C GLN A 185 -18.51 25.78 -11.85
N VAL A 186 -17.35 26.24 -12.36
CA VAL A 186 -16.50 27.37 -11.96
C VAL A 186 -15.03 26.93 -11.78
N GLY A 187 -14.25 27.09 -12.87
CA GLY A 187 -12.87 27.59 -12.77
C GLY A 187 -11.72 26.62 -12.46
N SER A 188 -11.70 25.39 -12.98
CA SER A 188 -10.44 24.63 -13.04
C SER A 188 -10.26 23.94 -14.38
N GLU A 189 -9.17 24.27 -15.08
CA GLU A 189 -8.79 23.64 -16.34
C GLU A 189 -8.63 22.12 -16.16
N PRO A 190 -8.93 21.30 -17.19
CA PRO A 190 -8.76 19.86 -17.09
C PRO A 190 -7.27 19.52 -16.98
N MET A 191 -6.83 19.12 -15.78
CA MET A 191 -5.46 18.65 -15.47
C MET A 191 -4.96 17.48 -16.33
N ALA A 192 -5.81 16.89 -17.19
CA ALA A 192 -5.48 15.75 -18.05
C ALA A 192 -4.35 16.02 -19.07
N HIS A 193 -3.95 17.27 -19.29
CA HIS A 193 -2.96 17.67 -20.30
C HIS A 193 -1.67 18.29 -19.70
N GLY A 194 -1.46 18.23 -18.39
CA GLY A 194 -0.30 18.85 -17.74
C GLY A 194 0.99 18.03 -17.86
N ILE A 195 2.15 18.70 -17.79
CA ILE A 195 3.45 18.09 -17.49
C ILE A 195 3.88 18.49 -16.07
N MET A 196 4.35 17.53 -15.28
CA MET A 196 4.78 17.78 -13.90
C MET A 196 6.20 18.32 -13.83
N THR A 197 7.10 17.70 -14.60
CA THR A 197 8.53 17.97 -14.57
C THR A 197 9.05 17.65 -15.96
N SER A 198 9.79 18.58 -16.55
CA SER A 198 10.61 18.33 -17.73
C SER A 198 12.04 18.74 -17.46
N VAL A 199 12.98 17.90 -17.91
CA VAL A 199 14.41 18.19 -17.86
C VAL A 199 14.98 17.86 -19.22
N THR A 200 15.50 18.85 -19.93
CA THR A 200 16.15 18.68 -21.23
C THR A 200 17.66 18.74 -21.07
N ARG A 201 18.37 17.96 -21.90
CA ARG A 201 19.83 17.94 -22.01
C ARG A 201 20.21 17.99 -23.49
N GLY A 202 21.34 18.60 -23.78
CA GLY A 202 21.79 18.82 -25.15
C GLY A 202 21.02 19.95 -25.86
N ALA A 203 21.16 20.01 -27.18
CA ALA A 203 20.60 21.07 -28.01
C ALA A 203 19.24 20.66 -28.60
N MET A 204 18.15 21.08 -27.97
CA MET A 204 16.78 20.75 -28.38
C MET A 204 16.04 22.00 -28.88
N SER A 205 15.43 21.92 -30.07
CA SER A 205 14.55 22.98 -30.55
C SER A 205 13.19 22.92 -29.85
N ALA A 206 12.45 24.04 -29.85
CA ALA A 206 11.10 24.05 -29.30
C ALA A 206 10.15 23.08 -30.03
N GLY A 207 10.31 22.92 -31.35
CA GLY A 207 9.53 21.96 -32.14
C GLY A 207 9.82 20.51 -31.75
N ASP A 208 11.11 20.16 -31.59
CA ASP A 208 11.51 18.82 -31.17
C ASP A 208 11.01 18.48 -29.76
N TYR A 209 11.04 19.47 -28.85
CA TYR A 209 10.51 19.32 -27.50
C TYR A 209 8.99 19.06 -27.50
N LEU A 210 8.23 19.80 -28.31
CA LEU A 210 6.77 19.60 -28.43
C LEU A 210 6.44 18.23 -29.03
N HIS A 211 7.19 17.77 -30.03
CA HIS A 211 7.04 16.41 -30.55
C HIS A 211 7.43 15.35 -29.51
N CYS A 212 8.46 15.59 -28.68
CA CYS A 212 8.80 14.70 -27.56
C CYS A 212 7.67 14.62 -26.53
N LEU A 213 7.01 15.74 -26.25
CA LEU A 213 5.85 15.79 -25.36
C LEU A 213 4.68 14.97 -25.88
N GLU A 214 4.35 15.12 -27.16
CA GLU A 214 3.24 14.39 -27.78
C GLU A 214 3.48 12.87 -27.78
N ARG A 215 4.67 12.45 -28.23
CA ARG A 215 5.04 11.02 -28.24
C ARG A 215 5.19 10.45 -26.84
N GLY A 216 5.82 11.19 -25.93
CA GLY A 216 5.97 10.81 -24.53
C GLY A 216 4.61 10.63 -23.85
N ARG A 217 3.64 11.51 -24.13
CA ARG A 217 2.28 11.39 -23.61
C ARG A 217 1.57 10.15 -24.13
N ALA A 218 1.66 9.86 -25.42
CA ALA A 218 1.06 8.65 -25.98
C ALA A 218 1.63 7.36 -25.35
N ALA A 219 2.94 7.35 -25.07
CA ALA A 219 3.59 6.22 -24.40
C ALA A 219 3.30 6.16 -22.89
N SER A 220 3.03 7.30 -22.24
CA SER A 220 2.77 7.35 -20.79
C SER A 220 1.50 6.61 -20.39
N THR A 221 0.52 6.49 -21.29
CA THR A 221 -0.68 5.66 -21.07
C THR A 221 -0.32 4.19 -20.82
N ARG A 222 0.61 3.62 -21.61
CA ARG A 222 1.04 2.22 -21.45
C ARG A 222 1.79 2.00 -20.14
N LEU A 223 2.68 2.91 -19.77
CA LEU A 223 3.37 2.84 -18.47
C LEU A 223 2.40 3.04 -17.30
N SER A 224 1.41 3.90 -17.47
CA SER A 224 0.36 4.15 -16.47
C SER A 224 -0.47 2.90 -16.20
N GLU A 225 -0.90 2.20 -17.24
CA GLU A 225 -1.60 0.92 -17.13
C GLU A 225 -0.73 -0.16 -16.47
N PHE A 226 0.53 -0.27 -16.90
CA PHE A 226 1.48 -1.20 -16.31
C PHE A 226 1.72 -0.92 -14.82
N LEU A 227 1.92 0.35 -14.46
CA LEU A 227 2.10 0.77 -13.07
C LEU A 227 0.86 0.40 -12.25
N ARG A 228 -0.35 0.74 -12.71
CA ARG A 228 -1.60 0.40 -12.00
C ARG A 228 -1.85 -1.09 -11.85
N LYS A 229 -1.37 -1.92 -12.79
CA LYS A 229 -1.52 -3.37 -12.74
C LYS A 229 -0.55 -4.04 -11.77
N ASN A 230 0.70 -3.57 -11.72
CA ASN A 230 1.79 -4.21 -10.95
C ASN A 230 1.97 -3.60 -9.57
N VAL A 231 1.86 -2.29 -9.49
CA VAL A 231 1.55 -1.62 -8.25
C VAL A 231 0.08 -1.88 -8.09
N GLY A 232 -0.23 -3.03 -7.50
CA GLY A 232 -1.51 -3.13 -6.82
C GLY A 232 -1.59 -1.86 -5.98
N LEU A 233 -2.45 -0.92 -6.38
CA LEU A 233 -3.46 -0.50 -5.41
C LEU A 233 -3.85 -1.83 -4.79
N LYS A 234 -3.29 -2.18 -3.61
CA LYS A 234 -3.82 -3.25 -2.78
C LYS A 234 -5.26 -2.88 -2.77
N SER A 235 -6.04 -3.56 -3.61
CA SER A 235 -7.25 -2.93 -4.04
C SER A 235 -7.98 -2.68 -2.75
N THR A 236 -8.58 -1.52 -2.63
CA THR A 236 -9.68 -1.33 -1.69
C THR A 236 -10.81 -2.37 -1.95
N THR A 237 -10.59 -3.32 -2.89
CA THR A 237 -11.31 -4.54 -3.19
C THR A 237 -10.49 -5.84 -3.24
N GLU A 238 -9.46 -6.10 -2.41
CA GLU A 238 -9.38 -7.45 -1.82
C GLU A 238 -10.26 -7.44 -0.58
N LYS A 239 -11.56 -7.25 -0.80
CA LYS A 239 -12.55 -7.56 0.23
C LYS A 239 -12.41 -9.05 0.44
N CYS A 240 -12.07 -9.46 1.66
CA CYS A 240 -12.08 -10.86 2.00
C CYS A 240 -13.49 -11.41 1.73
N HIS A 241 -13.60 -12.27 0.72
CA HIS A 241 -14.85 -12.92 0.33
C HIS A 241 -15.03 -14.21 1.14
N PRO A 242 -16.28 -14.64 1.39
CA PRO A 242 -16.53 -15.93 2.02
C PRO A 242 -15.86 -17.06 1.24
N SER A 243 -15.06 -17.88 1.92
CA SER A 243 -14.43 -19.07 1.35
C SER A 243 -15.36 -20.28 1.33
N GLY A 244 -16.45 -20.23 2.10
CA GLY A 244 -17.44 -21.29 2.19
C GLY A 244 -18.67 -20.88 2.99
N ARG A 245 -19.49 -21.88 3.34
CA ARG A 245 -20.69 -21.72 4.16
C ARG A 245 -20.89 -22.94 5.04
N VAL A 246 -21.37 -22.71 6.26
CA VAL A 246 -21.82 -23.77 7.18
C VAL A 246 -23.31 -23.59 7.49
N LYS A 247 -24.03 -24.69 7.66
CA LYS A 247 -25.47 -24.69 7.98
C LYS A 247 -25.65 -25.10 9.44
N GLY A 248 -26.44 -24.34 10.20
CA GLY A 248 -26.82 -24.73 11.54
C GLY A 248 -27.66 -26.01 11.52
N GLU A 249 -27.23 -27.02 12.27
CA GLU A 249 -27.95 -28.28 12.44
C GLU A 249 -28.86 -28.23 13.68
N LYS A 250 -29.87 -29.10 13.72
CA LYS A 250 -30.73 -29.23 14.89
C LYS A 250 -29.96 -30.02 15.96
N VAL A 251 -29.50 -29.31 16.98
CA VAL A 251 -28.77 -29.90 18.11
C VAL A 251 -29.73 -30.69 18.99
N SER A 252 -29.37 -31.91 19.39
CA SER A 252 -30.13 -32.69 20.39
C SER A 252 -30.10 -31.98 21.74
N SER A 253 -31.27 -31.83 22.36
CA SER A 253 -31.52 -31.14 23.63
C SER A 253 -30.44 -31.42 24.69
N GLY A 254 -29.75 -30.36 25.15
CA GLY A 254 -28.76 -30.41 26.23
C GLY A 254 -27.34 -29.94 25.89
N HIS A 255 -27.02 -29.64 24.62
CA HIS A 255 -25.68 -29.17 24.20
C HIS A 255 -25.58 -27.68 23.85
N CYS A 256 -26.72 -27.00 23.77
CA CYS A 256 -26.85 -25.55 23.65
C CYS A 256 -27.99 -25.17 24.59
N HIS A 257 -27.76 -24.26 25.54
CA HIS A 257 -28.83 -23.75 26.37
C HIS A 257 -29.69 -22.84 25.48
N GLU A 258 -30.99 -23.15 25.37
CA GLU A 258 -31.95 -22.39 24.54
C GLU A 258 -32.12 -20.93 24.99
N GLU A 259 -31.56 -20.56 26.15
CA GLU A 259 -31.58 -19.23 26.73
C GLU A 259 -30.36 -18.36 26.37
N ASP A 260 -29.31 -18.93 25.75
CA ASP A 260 -28.13 -18.18 25.31
C ASP A 260 -28.20 -17.94 23.79
N ASP A 261 -28.32 -16.67 23.37
CA ASP A 261 -28.39 -16.17 21.97
C ASP A 261 -27.15 -16.50 21.09
N LEU A 262 -26.24 -17.35 21.56
CA LEU A 262 -24.94 -17.64 20.97
C LEU A 262 -24.92 -18.89 20.07
N CYS A 263 -26.01 -19.65 20.00
CA CYS A 263 -26.06 -20.92 19.26
C CYS A 263 -26.43 -20.75 17.77
N CYS A 264 -25.92 -21.64 16.92
CA CYS A 264 -26.34 -21.69 15.52
C CYS A 264 -27.82 -22.02 15.37
N VAL A 265 -28.53 -21.20 14.59
CA VAL A 265 -29.95 -21.39 14.32
C VAL A 265 -30.15 -22.53 13.32
N PRO A 266 -30.97 -23.55 13.63
CA PRO A 266 -31.25 -24.65 12.72
C PRO A 266 -31.73 -24.15 11.35
N GLY A 267 -31.08 -24.60 10.28
CA GLY A 267 -31.41 -24.22 8.91
C GLY A 267 -30.79 -22.91 8.43
N LYS A 268 -30.27 -22.04 9.31
CA LYS A 268 -29.58 -20.81 8.94
C LYS A 268 -28.20 -21.12 8.35
N ILE A 269 -27.82 -20.36 7.33
CA ILE A 269 -26.54 -20.50 6.64
C ILE A 269 -25.63 -19.36 7.08
N TYR A 270 -24.43 -19.71 7.54
CA TYR A 270 -23.40 -18.78 8.00
C TYR A 270 -22.22 -18.80 7.02
N PRO A 271 -21.70 -17.63 6.61
CA PRO A 271 -20.49 -17.57 5.78
C PRO A 271 -19.27 -17.99 6.59
N THR A 272 -18.32 -18.67 5.95
CA THR A 272 -17.01 -18.98 6.52
C THR A 272 -15.92 -18.26 5.73
N TYR A 273 -14.80 -17.98 6.40
CA TYR A 273 -13.69 -17.22 5.84
C TYR A 273 -12.35 -17.85 6.21
N THR A 274 -11.46 -17.92 5.23
CA THR A 274 -10.03 -18.26 5.41
C THR A 274 -9.13 -17.02 5.30
N CYS A 275 -9.73 -15.86 5.12
CA CYS A 275 -9.07 -14.56 5.01
C CYS A 275 -9.68 -13.57 6.02
N SER A 276 -9.02 -12.42 6.14
CA SER A 276 -9.52 -11.25 6.87
C SER A 276 -9.22 -10.01 6.02
N PRO A 277 -9.87 -8.85 6.27
CA PRO A 277 -9.56 -7.62 5.55
C PRO A 277 -8.07 -7.26 5.62
N PRO A 278 -7.50 -6.57 4.61
CA PRO A 278 -6.10 -6.17 4.65
C PRO A 278 -5.80 -5.28 5.86
N VAL A 279 -4.62 -5.48 6.48
CA VAL A 279 -4.18 -4.70 7.64
C VAL A 279 -3.47 -3.42 7.18
N TYR A 280 -3.92 -2.28 7.71
CA TYR A 280 -3.37 -0.93 7.50
C TYR A 280 -3.08 -0.26 8.86
N SER A 281 -2.69 1.02 8.86
CA SER A 281 -2.46 1.80 10.08
C SER A 281 -3.74 2.07 10.89
N HIS A 282 -4.92 1.94 10.29
CA HIS A 282 -6.24 2.12 10.92
C HIS A 282 -7.19 1.02 10.43
N THR A 283 -6.86 -0.23 10.71
CA THR A 283 -7.64 -1.39 10.24
C THR A 283 -8.97 -1.43 10.97
N LYS A 284 -10.08 -1.28 10.25
CA LYS A 284 -11.42 -1.39 10.85
C LYS A 284 -11.67 -2.82 11.32
N ALA A 285 -12.17 -2.96 12.54
CA ALA A 285 -12.56 -4.23 13.12
C ALA A 285 -13.80 -4.07 14.00
N TYR A 286 -14.41 -5.19 14.34
CA TYR A 286 -15.48 -5.25 15.33
C TYR A 286 -14.91 -5.87 16.61
N LEU A 287 -15.06 -5.16 17.73
CA LEU A 287 -14.59 -5.58 19.04
C LEU A 287 -15.71 -6.30 19.78
N THR A 288 -15.43 -7.49 20.29
CA THR A 288 -16.33 -8.30 21.13
C THR A 288 -15.67 -8.61 22.46
N LEU A 289 -16.48 -8.95 23.47
CA LEU A 289 -16.00 -9.30 24.80
C LEU A 289 -15.84 -10.82 24.88
N THR A 290 -14.66 -11.28 25.25
CA THR A 290 -14.37 -12.70 25.47
C THR A 290 -13.55 -12.86 26.74
N SER A 291 -13.94 -13.79 27.61
CA SER A 291 -13.14 -14.18 28.77
C SER A 291 -12.12 -15.25 28.38
N PHE A 292 -10.85 -15.00 28.68
CA PHE A 292 -9.75 -15.93 28.42
C PHE A 292 -9.35 -16.72 29.68
N GLU A 293 -10.09 -16.54 30.77
CA GLU A 293 -9.89 -17.23 32.04
C GLU A 293 -10.39 -18.67 31.99
N LYS A 294 -9.92 -19.47 32.96
CA LYS A 294 -10.37 -20.86 33.08
C LYS A 294 -11.85 -20.88 33.48
N GLY A 295 -12.67 -21.48 32.61
CA GLY A 295 -14.12 -21.52 32.81
C GLY A 295 -14.86 -20.30 32.25
N GLY A 296 -14.15 -19.39 31.58
CA GLY A 296 -14.76 -18.36 30.74
C GLY A 296 -15.15 -18.88 29.36
N ASP A 297 -15.66 -17.98 28.52
CA ASP A 297 -16.28 -18.30 27.22
C ASP A 297 -15.28 -18.69 26.13
N GLY A 298 -13.97 -18.52 26.35
CA GLY A 298 -12.89 -18.79 25.39
C GLY A 298 -12.65 -20.26 25.00
N ASN A 299 -13.57 -21.18 25.33
CA ASN A 299 -13.56 -22.59 24.88
C ASN A 299 -12.23 -23.37 25.05
N GLY A 300 -11.39 -23.00 26.02
CA GLY A 300 -10.15 -23.71 26.34
C GLY A 300 -8.95 -22.79 26.60
N PRO A 301 -7.74 -23.35 26.78
CA PRO A 301 -6.52 -22.58 26.83
C PRO A 301 -6.18 -21.97 25.46
N SER A 302 -5.63 -20.77 25.44
CA SER A 302 -5.38 -20.00 24.21
C SER A 302 -4.39 -20.68 23.25
N LYS A 303 -4.65 -20.64 21.94
CA LYS A 303 -3.87 -21.38 20.92
C LYS A 303 -2.40 -20.97 20.82
N CYS A 304 -2.01 -19.77 21.24
CA CYS A 304 -0.63 -19.30 21.10
C CYS A 304 0.33 -19.98 22.07
N ASP A 305 -0.08 -20.17 23.32
CA ASP A 305 0.78 -20.64 24.40
C ASP A 305 0.20 -21.78 25.24
N ASN A 306 -1.02 -22.23 24.92
CA ASN A 306 -1.77 -23.24 25.67
C ASN A 306 -2.00 -22.84 27.14
N GLN A 307 -2.21 -21.56 27.43
CA GLN A 307 -2.49 -21.04 28.77
C GLN A 307 -3.83 -20.31 28.82
N TYR A 308 -4.39 -20.21 30.03
CA TYR A 308 -5.47 -19.28 30.32
C TYR A 308 -4.88 -17.93 30.69
N HIS A 309 -5.52 -16.85 30.27
CA HIS A 309 -5.09 -15.48 30.53
C HIS A 309 -6.11 -14.77 31.41
N SER A 310 -5.66 -13.96 32.37
CA SER A 310 -6.61 -13.23 33.22
C SER A 310 -7.35 -12.17 32.44
N ASP A 311 -8.63 -11.97 32.75
CA ASP A 311 -9.46 -10.90 32.18
C ASP A 311 -8.97 -9.50 32.58
N HIS A 312 -8.06 -9.42 33.56
CA HIS A 312 -7.35 -8.20 33.95
C HIS A 312 -6.10 -7.91 33.10
N THR A 313 -5.72 -8.82 32.19
CA THR A 313 -4.58 -8.66 31.29
C THR A 313 -5.09 -8.23 29.91
N PRO A 314 -4.55 -7.17 29.27
CA PRO A 314 -4.94 -6.77 27.92
C PRO A 314 -4.52 -7.81 26.87
N VAL A 315 -5.39 -8.80 26.65
CA VAL A 315 -5.20 -9.86 25.64
C VAL A 315 -6.38 -9.94 24.68
N VAL A 316 -6.11 -10.45 23.48
CA VAL A 316 -7.10 -10.58 22.39
C VAL A 316 -6.96 -11.87 21.58
N ALA A 317 -8.04 -12.26 20.93
CA ALA A 317 -8.05 -13.21 19.82
C ALA A 317 -8.37 -12.49 18.50
N LEU A 318 -7.73 -12.92 17.42
CA LEU A 318 -7.95 -12.37 16.08
C LEU A 318 -8.70 -13.36 15.20
N SER A 319 -9.47 -12.84 14.22
CA SER A 319 -10.02 -13.65 13.13
C SER A 319 -8.95 -14.50 12.43
N THR A 320 -9.34 -15.67 11.89
CA THR A 320 -8.44 -16.64 11.24
C THR A 320 -7.44 -16.03 10.25
N GLY A 321 -7.90 -15.12 9.37
CA GLY A 321 -7.01 -14.50 8.39
C GLY A 321 -5.98 -13.55 8.99
N TRP A 322 -6.34 -12.82 10.05
CA TRP A 322 -5.40 -11.96 10.78
C TRP A 322 -4.45 -12.76 11.68
N PHE A 323 -4.96 -13.80 12.36
CA PHE A 323 -4.14 -14.70 13.19
C PHE A 323 -3.00 -15.37 12.39
N LYS A 324 -3.25 -15.62 11.09
CA LYS A 324 -2.24 -15.98 10.08
C LYS A 324 -1.42 -17.21 10.50
N HIS A 325 -2.10 -18.29 10.89
CA HIS A 325 -1.49 -19.55 11.31
C HIS A 325 -0.47 -19.37 12.46
N LYS A 326 -0.89 -18.75 13.56
CA LYS A 326 -0.06 -18.42 14.74
C LYS A 326 1.07 -17.41 14.50
N ARG A 327 1.18 -16.79 13.32
CA ARG A 327 2.23 -15.77 13.07
C ARG A 327 2.04 -14.51 13.91
N MET A 328 0.81 -14.18 14.28
CA MET A 328 0.52 -13.05 15.17
C MET A 328 0.61 -13.39 16.65
N CYS A 329 0.90 -14.64 17.02
CA CYS A 329 0.97 -15.03 18.42
C CYS A 329 1.99 -14.20 19.20
N LEU A 330 1.58 -13.77 20.40
CA LEU A 330 2.37 -12.99 21.34
C LEU A 330 2.88 -11.64 20.79
N HIS A 331 2.37 -11.21 19.63
CA HIS A 331 2.60 -9.87 19.12
C HIS A 331 1.60 -8.91 19.75
N ASN A 332 2.04 -7.68 19.96
CA ASN A 332 1.20 -6.61 20.46
C ASN A 332 0.52 -5.88 19.30
N ILE A 333 -0.75 -5.55 19.49
CA ILE A 333 -1.51 -4.68 18.61
C ILE A 333 -2.00 -3.47 19.40
N THR A 334 -2.12 -2.34 18.71
CA THR A 334 -2.76 -1.14 19.26
C THR A 334 -4.20 -1.10 18.81
N ILE A 335 -5.13 -1.03 19.75
CA ILE A 335 -6.57 -0.94 19.53
C ILE A 335 -7.01 0.47 19.88
N SER A 336 -7.76 1.10 18.98
CA SER A 336 -8.28 2.46 19.12
C SER A 336 -9.80 2.47 19.01
N GLY A 337 -10.45 3.05 20.03
CA GLY A 337 -11.91 3.19 20.12
C GLY A 337 -12.29 4.14 21.25
N ASN A 338 -13.43 4.82 21.12
CA ASN A 338 -13.91 5.78 22.13
C ASN A 338 -12.87 6.86 22.51
N ASP A 339 -12.19 7.42 21.50
CA ASP A 339 -11.10 8.40 21.64
C ASP A 339 -9.92 7.97 22.55
N ARG A 340 -9.80 6.66 22.78
CA ARG A 340 -8.74 6.05 23.59
C ARG A 340 -8.02 4.96 22.82
N THR A 341 -6.84 4.62 23.31
CA THR A 341 -6.00 3.56 22.72
C THR A 341 -5.50 2.63 23.82
N VAL A 342 -5.34 1.35 23.48
CA VAL A 342 -4.80 0.31 24.37
C VAL A 342 -3.93 -0.64 23.57
N VAL A 343 -2.80 -1.04 24.14
CA VAL A 343 -1.95 -2.10 23.60
C VAL A 343 -2.39 -3.43 24.21
N ALA A 344 -2.66 -4.43 23.36
CA ALA A 344 -3.06 -5.76 23.78
C ALA A 344 -2.27 -6.84 23.05
N MET A 345 -2.02 -7.95 23.73
CA MET A 345 -1.28 -9.09 23.19
C MET A 345 -2.22 -10.09 22.53
N VAL A 346 -1.88 -10.55 21.33
CA VAL A 346 -2.62 -11.61 20.63
C VAL A 346 -2.28 -12.96 21.23
N VAL A 347 -3.27 -13.61 21.85
CA VAL A 347 -3.11 -14.90 22.53
C VAL A 347 -3.86 -16.04 21.84
N ASP A 348 -4.89 -15.73 21.04
CA ASP A 348 -5.74 -16.77 20.47
C ASP A 348 -6.31 -16.43 19.07
N GLU A 349 -7.02 -17.39 18.50
CA GLU A 349 -7.74 -17.27 17.23
C GLU A 349 -9.24 -17.45 17.43
N CYS A 350 -10.03 -16.46 16.99
CA CYS A 350 -11.46 -16.62 16.77
C CYS A 350 -11.68 -17.25 15.38
N ASP A 351 -12.08 -18.53 15.36
CA ASP A 351 -12.15 -19.31 14.11
C ASP A 351 -13.28 -18.79 13.19
N SER A 352 -12.89 -18.20 12.06
CA SER A 352 -13.82 -17.73 11.03
C SER A 352 -14.11 -18.80 9.98
N SER A 353 -13.39 -19.92 9.99
CA SER A 353 -13.45 -20.97 8.97
C SER A 353 -14.40 -22.10 9.33
N ARG A 354 -14.71 -22.27 10.62
CA ARG A 354 -15.56 -23.32 11.17
C ARG A 354 -16.52 -22.77 12.23
N GLY A 355 -17.57 -23.53 12.49
CA GLY A 355 -18.62 -23.20 13.46
C GLY A 355 -19.81 -24.14 13.27
N CYS A 356 -20.82 -24.02 14.12
CA CYS A 356 -22.00 -24.89 14.15
C CYS A 356 -21.70 -26.39 14.28
N ASP A 357 -20.54 -26.74 14.85
CA ASP A 357 -20.13 -28.14 15.06
C ASP A 357 -19.85 -28.41 16.54
N ARG A 358 -19.73 -29.69 16.89
CA ARG A 358 -19.48 -30.13 18.28
C ARG A 358 -18.16 -29.58 18.84
N HIS A 359 -17.17 -29.32 18.00
CA HIS A 359 -15.86 -28.82 18.46
C HIS A 359 -15.92 -27.34 18.85
N ASN A 360 -16.79 -26.56 18.21
CA ASN A 360 -16.99 -25.14 18.46
C ASN A 360 -18.22 -24.87 19.34
N GLY A 361 -18.66 -25.85 20.13
CA GLY A 361 -19.81 -25.70 21.03
C GLY A 361 -21.12 -25.32 20.31
N TYR A 362 -21.25 -25.64 19.02
CA TYR A 362 -22.35 -25.24 18.15
C TYR A 362 -22.56 -23.71 17.98
N GLN A 363 -21.56 -22.90 18.30
CA GLN A 363 -21.55 -21.45 18.08
C GLN A 363 -21.30 -21.11 16.60
N PRO A 364 -21.80 -19.97 16.08
CA PRO A 364 -21.56 -19.55 14.71
C PRO A 364 -20.08 -19.22 14.47
N PRO A 365 -19.58 -19.39 13.22
CA PRO A 365 -18.24 -18.94 12.85
C PRO A 365 -18.03 -17.46 13.16
N CYS A 366 -16.82 -17.11 13.59
CA CYS A 366 -16.46 -15.72 13.86
C CYS A 366 -16.47 -14.87 12.58
N ALA A 367 -16.78 -13.58 12.71
CA ALA A 367 -16.65 -12.63 11.61
C ALA A 367 -15.18 -12.49 11.16
N ASN A 368 -14.94 -12.26 9.87
CA ASN A 368 -13.59 -12.13 9.31
C ASN A 368 -12.85 -10.84 9.71
N ASN A 369 -13.53 -9.91 10.39
CA ASN A 369 -13.00 -8.65 10.89
C ASN A 369 -13.12 -8.53 12.42
N ILE A 370 -13.22 -9.65 13.14
CA ILE A 370 -13.39 -9.68 14.59
C ILE A 370 -12.07 -9.48 15.35
N VAL A 371 -12.16 -8.82 16.50
CA VAL A 371 -11.18 -8.81 17.59
C VAL A 371 -11.93 -9.14 18.88
N ASP A 372 -11.73 -10.35 19.39
CA ASP A 372 -12.28 -10.78 20.67
C ASP A 372 -11.33 -10.31 21.77
N ALA A 373 -11.84 -9.54 22.73
CA ALA A 373 -10.98 -8.87 23.69
C ALA A 373 -11.40 -9.10 25.14
N SER A 374 -10.37 -9.24 25.98
CA SER A 374 -10.48 -9.34 27.44
C SER A 374 -11.11 -8.09 28.05
N MET A 375 -11.63 -8.26 29.27
CA MET A 375 -12.23 -7.18 30.05
C MET A 375 -11.30 -5.97 30.25
N ALA A 376 -10.00 -6.21 30.38
CA ALA A 376 -8.98 -5.17 30.51
C ALA A 376 -8.92 -4.22 29.31
N VAL A 377 -9.09 -4.74 28.09
CA VAL A 377 -9.11 -3.94 26.86
C VAL A 377 -10.31 -3.00 26.88
N TRP A 378 -11.50 -3.52 27.18
CA TRP A 378 -12.73 -2.73 27.26
C TRP A 378 -12.67 -1.64 28.33
N LYS A 379 -12.13 -1.96 29.51
CA LYS A 379 -11.89 -0.99 30.59
C LYS A 379 -10.89 0.10 30.16
N ALA A 380 -9.79 -0.28 29.49
CA ALA A 380 -8.77 0.67 29.02
C ALA A 380 -9.32 1.65 27.97
N LEU A 381 -10.20 1.18 27.09
CA LEU A 381 -10.94 2.03 26.14
C LEU A 381 -12.00 2.92 26.80
N GLY A 382 -12.20 2.81 28.12
CA GLY A 382 -13.10 3.68 28.88
C GLY A 382 -14.58 3.49 28.54
N ILE A 383 -14.96 2.31 28.05
CA ILE A 383 -16.34 2.02 27.65
C ILE A 383 -17.13 1.56 28.88
N PRO A 384 -18.32 2.13 29.14
CA PRO A 384 -19.15 1.70 30.27
C PRO A 384 -19.62 0.25 30.08
N MET A 385 -19.66 -0.52 31.17
CA MET A 385 -20.04 -1.95 31.15
C MET A 385 -21.41 -2.21 30.50
N SER A 386 -22.34 -1.25 30.58
CA SER A 386 -23.66 -1.35 29.93
C SER A 386 -23.62 -1.34 28.40
N GLN A 387 -22.47 -0.99 27.80
CA GLN A 387 -22.25 -0.96 26.35
C GLN A 387 -21.29 -2.06 25.89
N TRP A 388 -20.92 -2.99 26.78
CA TRP A 388 -20.10 -4.13 26.41
C TRP A 388 -20.95 -5.15 25.67
N GLY A 389 -20.39 -5.75 24.62
CA GLY A 389 -21.09 -6.74 23.78
C GLY A 389 -20.78 -6.58 22.30
N GLY A 390 -20.39 -5.39 21.85
CA GLY A 390 -19.96 -5.18 20.48
C GLY A 390 -19.74 -3.71 20.12
N MET A 391 -18.61 -3.37 19.49
CA MET A 391 -18.40 -2.01 18.96
C MET A 391 -17.44 -1.97 17.77
N ASP A 392 -17.58 -0.97 16.92
CA ASP A 392 -16.61 -0.70 15.86
C ASP A 392 -15.33 -0.06 16.44
N ILE A 393 -14.18 -0.58 16.04
CA ILE A 393 -12.85 -0.10 16.42
C ILE A 393 -11.94 0.04 15.21
N THR A 394 -10.75 0.60 15.43
CA THR A 394 -9.62 0.42 14.54
C THR A 394 -8.44 -0.21 15.27
N TRP A 395 -7.60 -0.98 14.57
CA TRP A 395 -6.37 -1.51 15.14
C TRP A 395 -5.19 -1.45 14.16
N SER A 396 -3.99 -1.51 14.71
CA SER A 396 -2.71 -1.56 13.98
C SER A 396 -1.66 -2.37 14.75
N HIS A 397 -0.55 -2.69 14.10
CA HIS A 397 0.60 -3.28 14.79
C HIS A 397 1.16 -2.27 15.80
N ALA A 398 1.48 -2.73 17.01
CA ALA A 398 2.08 -1.89 18.06
C ALA A 398 3.57 -1.65 17.85
#